data_AF-A0A538KS60-F1
#
_entry.id   AF-A0A538KS60-F1
#
_cell.length_a   1.000
_cell.length_b   1.000
_cell.length_c   1.000
_cell.angle_alpha   90.00
_cell.angle_beta   90.00
_cell.angle_gamma   90.00
#
_symmetry.space_group_name_H-M   'P 1'
#
loop_
_entity.id
_entity.type
_entity.pdbx_description
1 polymer ?
#
loop_
_entity_poly.entity_id
_entity_poly.type
_entity_poly.pdbx_seq_one_letter_code
_entity_poly.pdbx_strand_id
1 'polypeptide(L)'
;MRTVSGRGALRLAAVGVDGCRAGWVVVRGYEDAGGALVRTEPELLRARHGGLRALVEACEAMRPPPSVGVDVPIGLPRRAGLRACDRAARERLGPRRACVFPAPDRELLGCTFEQAREVVRRRAGEHPVLSHQAVGLFARIAEADALLAERPARQAWVVEVHPELSFLALAGASRALPPKR
;
A
#
# COMPACT_ATOMS: atom_id res chain seq x y z
N MET A 1 -6.06 -12.35 46.38
CA MET A 1 -6.36 -13.09 45.14
C MET A 1 -7.21 -12.18 44.26
N ARG A 2 -6.60 -11.41 43.34
CA ARG A 2 -7.32 -10.53 42.41
C ARG A 2 -7.70 -11.35 41.18
N THR A 3 -8.99 -11.56 40.99
CA THR A 3 -9.57 -12.10 39.77
C THR A 3 -9.35 -11.09 38.64
N VAL A 4 -8.38 -11.36 37.77
CA VAL A 4 -8.23 -10.66 36.48
C VAL A 4 -9.25 -11.30 35.53
N SER A 5 -10.48 -10.79 35.57
CA SER A 5 -11.57 -11.20 34.69
C SER A 5 -11.76 -10.13 33.60
N GLY A 6 -11.63 -10.56 32.34
CA GLY A 6 -11.93 -9.78 31.14
C GLY A 6 -10.71 -9.29 30.38
N ARG A 7 -10.10 -10.15 29.55
CA ARG A 7 -9.39 -9.64 28.35
C ARG A 7 -10.49 -9.00 27.49
N GLY A 8 -10.54 -7.67 27.44
CA GLY A 8 -11.45 -6.97 26.52
C GLY A 8 -11.24 -7.51 25.11
N ALA A 9 -12.33 -7.71 24.35
CA ALA A 9 -12.25 -8.17 22.98
C ALA A 9 -11.39 -7.18 22.17
N LEU A 10 -10.31 -7.67 21.58
CA LEU A 10 -9.46 -6.85 20.73
C LEU A 10 -10.20 -6.54 19.43
N ARG A 11 -10.14 -5.30 18.98
CA ARG A 11 -10.71 -4.87 17.70
C ARG A 11 -9.60 -4.79 16.66
N LEU A 12 -9.81 -5.37 15.48
CA LEU A 12 -8.93 -5.10 14.34
C LEU A 12 -9.13 -3.64 13.90
N ALA A 13 -8.09 -2.82 14.06
CA ALA A 13 -8.16 -1.38 13.81
C ALA A 13 -7.56 -1.02 12.45
N ALA A 14 -6.41 -1.61 12.12
CA ALA A 14 -5.69 -1.33 10.90
C ALA A 14 -5.03 -2.58 10.31
N VAL A 15 -4.79 -2.55 9.00
CA VAL A 15 -4.08 -3.59 8.25
C VAL A 15 -3.06 -2.91 7.33
N GLY A 16 -1.77 -3.20 7.51
CA GLY A 16 -0.72 -2.80 6.58
C GLY A 16 -0.46 -3.90 5.56
N VAL A 17 -0.28 -3.53 4.29
CA VAL A 17 -0.16 -4.48 3.17
C VAL A 17 0.97 -4.05 2.24
N ASP A 18 1.92 -4.96 1.97
CA ASP A 18 3.05 -4.74 1.06
C ASP A 18 3.24 -5.93 0.10
N GLY A 19 3.61 -5.64 -1.14
CA GLY A 19 3.76 -6.62 -2.21
C GLY A 19 5.09 -7.38 -2.12
N CYS A 20 5.04 -8.70 -2.28
CA CYS A 20 6.24 -9.53 -2.41
C CYS A 20 6.10 -10.56 -3.54
N ARG A 21 7.21 -11.25 -3.87
CA ARG A 21 7.21 -12.30 -4.92
C ARG A 21 6.18 -13.41 -4.65
N ALA A 22 5.88 -13.70 -3.39
CA ALA A 22 4.98 -14.77 -3.00
C ALA A 22 3.50 -14.35 -2.91
N GLY A 23 3.20 -13.05 -2.98
CA GLY A 23 1.87 -12.53 -2.66
C GLY A 23 1.92 -11.15 -2.03
N TRP A 24 1.20 -11.00 -0.92
CA TRP A 24 1.16 -9.82 -0.08
C TRP A 24 1.62 -10.18 1.33
N VAL A 25 2.56 -9.42 1.89
CA VAL A 25 2.83 -9.42 3.32
C VAL A 25 1.79 -8.51 3.97
N VAL A 26 1.15 -9.01 5.01
CA VAL A 26 0.08 -8.32 5.73
C VAL A 26 0.45 -8.23 7.19
N VAL A 27 0.20 -7.08 7.81
CA VAL A 27 0.31 -6.91 9.27
C VAL A 27 -1.02 -6.38 9.79
N ARG A 28 -1.68 -7.17 10.64
CA ARG A 28 -2.93 -6.79 11.30
C ARG A 28 -2.63 -6.13 12.63
N GLY A 29 -3.16 -4.93 12.86
CA GLY A 29 -3.03 -4.18 14.10
C GLY A 29 -4.34 -4.16 14.88
N TYR A 30 -4.28 -4.60 16.14
CA TYR A 30 -5.44 -4.69 17.02
C TYR A 30 -5.35 -3.72 18.19
N GLU A 31 -6.46 -3.06 18.45
CA GLU A 31 -6.64 -2.13 19.56
C GLU A 31 -7.40 -2.77 20.72
N ASP A 32 -7.11 -2.31 21.93
CA ASP A 32 -7.95 -2.58 23.10
C ASP A 32 -9.18 -1.66 23.13
N ALA A 33 -9.99 -1.78 24.19
CA ALA A 33 -11.18 -0.95 24.36
C ALA A 33 -10.87 0.56 24.56
N GLY A 34 -9.63 0.90 24.94
CA GLY A 34 -9.15 2.27 25.05
C GLY A 34 -8.60 2.85 23.75
N GLY A 35 -8.58 2.07 22.66
CA GLY A 35 -8.03 2.48 21.37
C GLY A 35 -6.50 2.40 21.30
N ALA A 36 -5.84 1.79 22.28
CA ALA A 36 -4.40 1.60 22.23
C ALA A 36 -4.08 0.39 21.33
N LEU A 37 -3.17 0.54 20.37
CA LEU A 37 -2.64 -0.58 19.60
C LEU A 37 -1.85 -1.50 20.54
N VAL A 38 -2.37 -2.70 20.80
CA VAL A 38 -1.81 -3.64 21.78
C VAL A 38 -1.26 -4.93 21.17
N ARG A 39 -1.60 -5.21 19.90
CA ARG A 39 -1.17 -6.45 19.23
C ARG A 39 -0.98 -6.24 17.74
N THR A 40 0.05 -6.87 17.19
CA THR A 40 0.26 -6.99 15.74
C THR A 40 0.45 -8.44 15.33
N GLU A 41 -0.12 -8.83 14.20
CA GLU A 41 0.01 -10.17 13.63
C GLU A 41 0.44 -10.10 12.16
N PRO A 42 1.61 -10.64 11.80
CA PRO A 42 2.03 -10.75 10.41
C PRO A 42 1.44 -12.01 9.75
N GLU A 43 1.10 -11.90 8.47
CA GLU A 43 0.55 -12.97 7.63
C GLU A 43 1.09 -12.84 6.19
N LEU A 44 1.31 -13.97 5.50
CA LEU A 44 1.61 -13.99 4.07
C LEU A 44 0.37 -14.43 3.29
N LEU A 45 -0.27 -13.50 2.59
CA LEU A 45 -1.39 -13.80 1.70
C LEU A 45 -0.88 -14.14 0.30
N ARG A 46 -1.07 -15.37 -0.11
CA ARG A 46 -0.65 -15.84 -1.44
C ARG A 46 -1.76 -15.61 -2.46
N ALA A 47 -1.39 -15.27 -3.69
CA ALA A 47 -2.35 -15.03 -4.78
C ALA A 47 -3.30 -16.23 -4.99
N ARG A 48 -2.78 -17.47 -4.90
CA ARG A 48 -3.59 -18.70 -5.00
C ARG A 48 -4.66 -18.87 -3.91
N HIS A 49 -4.59 -18.08 -2.83
CA HIS A 49 -5.58 -18.08 -1.74
C HIS A 49 -6.45 -16.80 -1.77
N GLY A 50 -6.57 -16.15 -2.94
CA GLY A 50 -7.44 -14.98 -3.14
C GLY A 50 -6.77 -13.62 -2.97
N GLY A 51 -5.52 -13.56 -2.50
CA GLY A 51 -4.69 -12.33 -2.51
C GLY A 51 -5.32 -11.15 -1.76
N LEU A 52 -5.15 -9.95 -2.32
CA LEU A 52 -5.66 -8.70 -1.76
C LEU A 52 -7.19 -8.66 -1.74
N ARG A 53 -7.85 -9.27 -2.74
CA ARG A 53 -9.32 -9.33 -2.81
C ARG A 53 -9.90 -10.00 -1.58
N ALA A 54 -9.44 -11.21 -1.25
CA ALA A 54 -9.96 -11.96 -0.11
C ALA A 54 -9.78 -11.19 1.20
N LEU A 55 -8.64 -10.49 1.37
CA LEU A 55 -8.40 -9.64 2.53
C LEU A 55 -9.40 -8.49 2.62
N VAL A 56 -9.59 -7.75 1.53
CA VAL A 56 -10.48 -6.59 1.48
C VAL A 56 -11.93 -7.02 1.67
N GLU A 57 -12.38 -8.10 1.06
CA GLU A 57 -13.74 -8.62 1.26
C GLU A 57 -13.98 -9.06 2.71
N ALA A 58 -13.00 -9.70 3.35
CA ALA A 58 -13.08 -10.01 4.78
C ALA A 58 -13.14 -8.75 5.66
N CYS A 59 -12.40 -7.70 5.30
CA CYS A 59 -12.45 -6.41 6.00
C CYS A 59 -13.77 -5.67 5.78
N GLU A 60 -14.31 -5.73 4.57
CA GLU A 60 -15.59 -5.11 4.18
C GLU A 60 -16.78 -5.73 4.93
N ALA A 61 -16.68 -6.98 5.37
CA ALA A 61 -17.69 -7.65 6.20
C ALA A 61 -17.72 -7.14 7.66
N MET A 62 -16.67 -6.45 8.13
CA MET A 62 -16.61 -5.90 9.49
C MET A 62 -17.36 -4.56 9.61
N ARG A 63 -17.75 -4.20 10.83
CA ARG A 63 -18.53 -2.99 11.12
C ARG A 63 -17.97 -2.25 12.36
N PRO A 64 -17.30 -1.10 12.19
CA PRO A 64 -16.82 -0.55 10.91
C PRO A 64 -15.68 -1.41 10.32
N PRO A 65 -15.40 -1.33 9.01
CA PRO A 65 -14.20 -1.95 8.44
C PRO A 65 -12.94 -1.32 9.06
N PRO A 66 -11.84 -2.10 9.24
CA PRO A 66 -10.56 -1.53 9.63
C PRO A 66 -9.99 -0.67 8.51
N SER A 67 -9.07 0.25 8.84
CA SER A 67 -8.30 0.94 7.81
C SER A 67 -7.28 -0.01 7.18
N VAL A 68 -7.21 -0.07 5.86
CA VAL A 68 -6.25 -0.91 5.12
C VAL A 68 -5.30 -0.01 4.35
N GLY A 69 -4.04 0.04 4.77
CA GLY A 69 -2.97 0.74 4.08
C GLY A 69 -2.21 -0.19 3.14
N VAL A 70 -2.21 0.10 1.84
CA VAL A 70 -1.54 -0.71 0.82
C VAL A 70 -0.37 0.07 0.21
N ASP A 71 0.83 -0.52 0.22
CA ASP A 71 2.04 0.07 -0.40
C ASP A 71 2.08 -0.19 -1.91
N VAL A 72 1.05 0.29 -2.61
CA VAL A 72 1.04 0.43 -4.06
C VAL A 72 0.28 1.69 -4.47
N PRO A 73 0.59 2.30 -5.62
CA PRO A 73 -0.18 3.39 -6.17
C PRO A 73 -1.68 3.06 -6.33
N ILE A 74 -2.56 3.92 -5.80
CA ILE A 74 -4.03 3.88 -5.98
C ILE A 74 -4.52 5.12 -6.74
N GLY A 75 -5.38 4.94 -7.74
CA GLY A 75 -5.86 6.05 -8.57
C GLY A 75 -4.82 6.42 -9.64
N LEU A 76 -4.50 5.44 -10.48
CA LEU A 76 -3.45 5.55 -11.49
C LEU A 76 -3.78 6.61 -12.55
N PRO A 77 -2.80 7.43 -12.95
CA PRO A 77 -3.00 8.42 -13.97
C PRO A 77 -3.00 7.79 -15.38
N ARG A 78 -3.51 8.54 -16.36
CA ARG A 78 -3.37 8.17 -17.78
C ARG A 78 -1.93 8.25 -18.28
N ARG A 79 -1.14 9.14 -17.67
CA ARG A 79 0.30 9.33 -17.93
C ARG A 79 1.02 9.36 -16.60
N ALA A 80 2.17 8.69 -16.52
CA ALA A 80 2.94 8.62 -15.32
C ALA A 80 3.38 10.00 -14.89
N GLY A 81 3.49 10.13 -13.58
CA GLY A 81 3.81 11.38 -12.95
C GLY A 81 3.47 11.33 -11.49
N LEU A 82 3.78 12.44 -10.84
CA LEU A 82 3.41 12.64 -9.45
C LEU A 82 1.95 13.05 -9.39
N ARG A 83 1.15 12.33 -8.61
CA ARG A 83 -0.19 12.71 -8.20
C ARG A 83 -0.10 13.69 -7.02
N ALA A 84 -1.25 14.17 -6.55
CA ALA A 84 -1.30 15.07 -5.41
C ALA A 84 -0.74 14.41 -4.13
N CYS A 85 -1.09 13.15 -3.87
CA CYS A 85 -0.55 12.37 -2.76
C CYS A 85 0.98 12.22 -2.85
N ASP A 86 1.51 11.88 -4.03
CA ASP A 86 2.95 11.71 -4.25
C ASP A 86 3.72 13.01 -3.95
N ARG A 87 3.20 14.16 -4.41
CA ARG A 87 3.81 15.48 -4.13
C ARG A 87 3.82 15.79 -2.64
N ALA A 88 2.69 15.60 -1.96
CA ALA A 88 2.59 15.83 -0.51
C ALA A 88 3.50 14.89 0.29
N ALA A 89 3.62 13.63 -0.13
CA ALA A 89 4.53 12.67 0.47
C ALA A 89 6.00 13.10 0.29
N ARG A 90 6.37 13.51 -0.92
CA ARG A 90 7.72 14.03 -1.22
C ARG A 90 8.09 15.26 -0.41
N GLU A 91 7.15 16.19 -0.24
CA GLU A 91 7.34 17.39 0.58
C GLU A 91 7.63 17.02 2.03
N ARG A 92 6.81 16.15 2.63
CA ARG A 92 6.98 15.67 4.01
C ARG A 92 8.28 14.88 4.22
N LEU A 93 8.74 14.15 3.21
CA LEU A 93 9.97 13.35 3.28
C LEU A 93 11.26 14.14 3.04
N GLY A 94 11.18 15.37 2.49
CA GLY A 94 12.31 16.26 2.27
C GLY A 94 13.48 15.59 1.54
N PRO A 95 14.64 15.36 2.20
CA PRO A 95 15.78 14.65 1.59
C PRO A 95 15.45 13.26 1.05
N ARG A 96 14.43 12.57 1.60
CA ARG A 96 14.00 11.23 1.15
C ARG A 96 12.87 11.25 0.12
N ARG A 97 12.56 12.40 -0.49
CA ARG A 97 11.54 12.51 -1.55
C ARG A 97 11.71 11.51 -2.70
N ALA A 98 12.95 11.11 -2.99
CA ALA A 98 13.23 10.14 -4.06
C ALA A 98 12.74 8.72 -3.74
N CYS A 99 12.38 8.40 -2.49
CA CYS A 99 11.77 7.13 -2.12
C CYS A 99 10.31 7.00 -2.59
N VAL A 100 9.64 8.12 -2.88
CA VAL A 100 8.30 8.12 -3.47
C VAL A 100 8.44 8.13 -4.98
N PHE A 101 8.23 6.98 -5.60
CA PHE A 101 8.30 6.83 -7.05
C PHE A 101 7.01 7.32 -7.71
N PRO A 102 7.07 7.88 -8.93
CA PRO A 102 5.87 8.22 -9.70
C PRO A 102 5.01 6.98 -9.95
N ALA A 103 3.69 7.14 -9.91
CA ALA A 103 2.77 6.06 -10.31
C ALA A 103 2.92 5.77 -11.81
N PRO A 104 2.85 4.48 -12.23
CA PRO A 104 2.89 4.12 -13.65
C PRO A 104 1.58 4.51 -14.36
N ASP A 105 1.62 4.58 -15.69
CA ASP A 105 0.42 4.70 -16.50
C ASP A 105 -0.42 3.44 -16.31
N ARG A 106 -1.73 3.62 -16.14
CA ARG A 106 -2.65 2.47 -16.02
C ARG A 106 -2.55 1.51 -17.22
N GLU A 107 -2.26 2.01 -18.42
CA GLU A 107 -2.13 1.18 -19.63
C GLU A 107 -0.87 0.31 -19.69
N LEU A 108 0.14 0.58 -18.85
CA LEU A 108 1.33 -0.26 -18.77
C LEU A 108 1.11 -1.49 -17.90
N LEU A 109 0.00 -1.53 -17.14
CA LEU A 109 -0.36 -2.68 -16.35
C LEU A 109 -0.59 -3.90 -17.24
N GLY A 110 0.07 -5.00 -16.91
CA GLY A 110 -0.01 -6.25 -17.68
C GLY A 110 0.99 -6.34 -18.85
N CYS A 111 1.71 -5.27 -19.17
CA CYS A 111 2.82 -5.34 -20.14
C CYS A 111 4.04 -6.06 -19.54
N THR A 112 4.77 -6.80 -20.38
CA THR A 112 6.16 -7.17 -20.08
C THR A 112 7.05 -5.94 -20.05
N PHE A 113 8.27 -6.07 -19.55
CA PHE A 113 9.24 -4.98 -19.57
C PHE A 113 9.52 -4.47 -20.98
N GLU A 114 9.67 -5.37 -21.95
CA GLU A 114 9.93 -5.06 -23.36
C GLU A 114 8.75 -4.30 -23.98
N GLN A 115 7.52 -4.77 -23.74
CA GLN A 115 6.29 -4.13 -24.20
C GLN A 115 6.11 -2.75 -23.60
N ALA A 116 6.27 -2.62 -22.27
CA ALA A 116 6.17 -1.34 -21.58
C ALA A 116 7.24 -0.36 -22.07
N ARG A 117 8.48 -0.82 -22.30
CA ARG A 117 9.54 -0.01 -22.92
C ARG A 117 9.19 0.43 -24.34
N GLU A 118 8.52 -0.41 -25.12
CA GLU A 118 8.10 -0.05 -26.47
C GLU A 118 6.99 1.00 -26.46
N VAL A 119 5.97 0.83 -25.61
CA VAL A 119 4.90 1.81 -25.41
C VAL A 119 5.46 3.16 -25.00
N VAL A 120 6.38 3.17 -24.03
CA VAL A 120 7.09 4.37 -23.58
C VAL A 120 7.91 5.01 -24.72
N ARG A 121 8.69 4.21 -25.47
CA ARG A 121 9.53 4.69 -26.57
C ARG A 121 8.71 5.33 -27.69
N ARG A 122 7.58 4.73 -28.08
CA ARG A 122 6.69 5.23 -29.14
C ARG A 122 6.03 6.57 -28.78
N ARG A 123 5.98 6.95 -27.50
CA ARG A 123 5.21 8.09 -26.98
C ARG A 123 6.06 9.31 -26.58
N ALA A 124 7.24 9.46 -27.19
CA ALA A 124 8.15 10.60 -27.04
C ALA A 124 9.05 10.63 -25.79
N GLY A 125 9.49 9.47 -25.28
CA GLY A 125 10.81 9.39 -24.62
C GLY A 125 10.97 9.83 -23.17
N GLU A 126 9.90 10.14 -22.42
CA GLU A 126 10.00 10.71 -21.06
C GLU A 126 9.16 9.97 -20.01
N HIS A 127 9.20 8.63 -19.98
CA HIS A 127 8.69 7.94 -18.80
C HIS A 127 9.79 7.97 -17.71
N PRO A 128 9.50 8.39 -16.47
CA PRO A 128 10.48 8.35 -15.40
C PRO A 128 10.93 6.90 -15.19
N VAL A 129 12.11 6.59 -15.74
CA VAL A 129 12.87 5.33 -15.66
C VAL A 129 12.01 4.10 -15.35
N LEU A 130 11.45 3.49 -16.40
CA LEU A 130 10.86 2.15 -16.28
C LEU A 130 11.98 1.17 -15.92
N SER A 131 12.02 0.75 -14.65
CA SER A 131 12.96 -0.26 -14.16
C SER A 131 12.30 -1.64 -14.15
N HIS A 132 13.10 -2.72 -14.18
CA HIS A 132 12.59 -4.07 -13.98
C HIS A 132 11.86 -4.22 -12.64
N GLN A 133 12.32 -3.49 -11.61
CA GLN A 133 11.65 -3.46 -10.31
C GLN A 133 10.25 -2.82 -10.41
N ALA A 134 10.11 -1.73 -11.16
CA ALA A 134 8.81 -1.09 -11.39
C ALA A 134 7.83 -2.04 -12.11
N VAL A 135 8.28 -2.74 -13.14
CA VAL A 135 7.45 -3.75 -13.84
C VAL A 135 7.10 -4.93 -12.93
N GLY A 136 8.01 -5.34 -12.04
CA GLY A 136 7.74 -6.36 -11.03
C GLY A 136 6.59 -6.00 -10.08
N LEU A 137 6.29 -4.71 -9.90
CA LEU A 137 5.17 -4.23 -9.09
C LEU A 137 3.84 -4.18 -9.87
N PHE A 138 3.86 -4.21 -11.21
CA PHE A 138 2.65 -4.02 -12.03
C PHE A 138 1.56 -5.05 -11.73
N ALA A 139 1.93 -6.30 -11.43
CA ALA A 139 0.95 -7.31 -11.06
C ALA A 139 0.18 -6.94 -9.77
N ARG A 140 0.88 -6.39 -8.77
CA ARG A 140 0.30 -5.96 -7.49
C ARG A 140 -0.51 -4.67 -7.63
N ILE A 141 -0.01 -3.74 -8.42
CA ILE A 141 -0.70 -2.50 -8.76
C ILE A 141 -2.00 -2.81 -9.52
N ALA A 142 -1.96 -3.72 -10.50
CA ALA A 142 -3.14 -4.12 -11.27
C ALA A 142 -4.18 -4.84 -10.41
N GLU A 143 -3.74 -5.69 -9.48
CA GLU A 143 -4.62 -6.36 -8.51
C GLU A 143 -5.38 -5.34 -7.64
N ALA A 144 -4.68 -4.32 -7.12
CA ALA A 144 -5.30 -3.25 -6.33
C ALA A 144 -6.21 -2.34 -7.18
N ASP A 145 -5.76 -1.96 -8.38
CA ASP A 145 -6.49 -1.09 -9.30
C ASP A 145 -7.83 -1.70 -9.70
N ALA A 146 -7.85 -2.98 -10.11
CA ALA A 146 -9.07 -3.70 -10.45
C ALA A 146 -10.03 -3.80 -9.26
N LEU A 147 -9.51 -4.18 -8.09
CA LEU A 147 -10.31 -4.35 -6.87
C LEU A 147 -11.01 -3.06 -6.40
N LEU A 148 -10.33 -1.93 -6.54
CA LEU A 148 -10.86 -0.62 -6.13
C LEU A 148 -11.71 0.05 -7.21
N ALA A 149 -11.47 -0.27 -8.49
CA ALA A 149 -12.34 0.16 -9.59
C ALA A 149 -13.73 -0.48 -9.52
N GLU A 150 -13.82 -1.74 -9.06
CA GLU A 150 -15.11 -2.45 -8.91
C GLU A 150 -16.05 -1.80 -7.91
N ARG A 151 -15.52 -1.25 -6.81
CA ARG A 151 -16.30 -0.60 -5.74
C ARG A 151 -15.57 0.62 -5.20
N PRO A 152 -15.81 1.82 -5.78
CA PRO A 152 -15.13 3.05 -5.36
C PRO A 152 -15.30 3.40 -3.87
N ALA A 153 -16.41 2.98 -3.24
CA ALA A 153 -16.67 3.18 -1.81
C ALA A 153 -15.60 2.54 -0.90
N ARG A 154 -14.84 1.55 -1.37
CA ARG A 154 -13.71 0.95 -0.63
C ARG A 154 -12.61 1.95 -0.33
N GLN A 155 -12.43 2.98 -1.16
CA GLN A 155 -11.39 4.01 -0.95
C GLN A 155 -11.64 4.89 0.29
N ALA A 156 -12.80 4.77 0.94
CA ALA A 156 -13.04 5.42 2.24
C ALA A 156 -12.23 4.77 3.39
N TRP A 157 -11.73 3.54 3.21
CA TRP A 157 -11.00 2.80 4.25
C TRP A 157 -9.84 1.95 3.71
N VAL A 158 -9.74 1.72 2.39
CA VAL A 158 -8.54 1.19 1.72
C VAL A 158 -7.78 2.35 1.10
N VAL A 159 -6.58 2.61 1.58
CA VAL A 159 -5.79 3.79 1.24
C VAL A 159 -4.38 3.41 0.81
N GLU A 160 -3.79 4.25 -0.04
CA GLU A 160 -2.38 4.14 -0.41
C GLU A 160 -1.54 4.61 0.77
N VAL A 161 -0.47 3.88 1.08
CA VAL A 161 0.51 4.28 2.09
C VAL A 161 1.91 4.31 1.49
N HIS A 162 2.74 5.22 1.99
CA HIS A 162 4.17 5.20 1.75
C HIS A 162 4.86 4.82 3.05
N PRO A 163 5.47 3.62 3.18
CA PRO A 163 6.07 3.17 4.43
C PRO A 163 7.08 4.15 5.01
N GLU A 164 7.79 4.93 4.20
CA GLU A 164 8.70 5.98 4.67
C GLU A 164 7.99 7.07 5.48
N LEU A 165 6.75 7.44 5.12
CA LEU A 165 5.97 8.38 5.92
C LEU A 165 5.55 7.75 7.25
N SER A 166 5.20 6.47 7.23
CA SER A 166 4.85 5.72 8.46
C SER A 166 6.05 5.66 9.40
N PHE A 167 7.24 5.32 8.89
CA PHE A 167 8.46 5.31 9.69
C PHE A 167 8.83 6.71 10.19
N LEU A 168 8.67 7.75 9.35
CA LEU A 168 8.93 9.13 9.76
C LEU A 168 8.00 9.54 10.91
N ALA A 169 6.72 9.19 10.84
CA ALA A 169 5.76 9.44 11.92
C ALA A 169 6.15 8.69 13.21
N LEU A 170 6.49 7.40 13.11
CA LEU A 170 6.95 6.60 14.25
C LEU A 170 8.24 7.14 14.87
N ALA A 171 9.11 7.76 14.08
CA ALA A 171 10.36 8.37 14.54
C ALA A 171 10.16 9.78 15.15
N GLY A 172 8.92 10.25 15.32
CA GLY A 172 8.61 11.57 15.90
C GLY A 172 8.61 12.72 14.89
N ALA A 173 8.35 12.43 13.61
CA ALA A 173 8.15 13.36 12.48
C ALA A 173 9.31 14.33 12.15
N SER A 174 10.36 14.39 12.96
CA SER A 174 11.47 15.34 12.86
C SER A 174 12.84 14.68 12.69
N ARG A 175 12.89 13.34 12.80
CA ARG A 175 14.14 12.59 12.76
C ARG A 175 14.38 12.01 11.37
N ALA A 176 15.57 12.27 10.82
CA ALA A 176 16.00 11.65 9.57
C ALA A 176 15.97 10.13 9.70
N LEU A 177 15.26 9.46 8.79
CA LEU A 177 15.25 8.01 8.73
C LEU A 177 16.61 7.49 8.23
N PRO A 178 17.11 6.36 8.78
CA PRO A 178 18.33 5.75 8.27
C PRO A 178 18.17 5.34 6.79
N PRO A 179 19.29 5.23 6.04
CA PRO A 179 19.26 4.77 4.66
C PRO A 179 18.61 3.38 4.56
N LYS A 180 17.91 3.11 3.45
CA LYS A 180 17.49 1.73 3.13
C LYS A 180 18.77 0.93 2.91
N ARG A 181 18.98 -0.12 3.72
CA ARG A 181 20.07 -1.09 3.52
C ARG A 181 19.65 -2.15 2.52
#